data_AF-A0A2N7QEY8-F1
#
_entry.id   AF-A0A2N7QEY8-F1
#
_cell.length_a   1.000
_cell.length_b   1.000
_cell.length_c   1.000
_cell.angle_alpha   90.00
_cell.angle_beta   90.00
_cell.angle_gamma   90.00
#
_symmetry.space_group_name_H-M   'P 1'
#
loop_
_entity.id
_entity.type
_entity.pdbx_description
1 polymer ?
#
loop_
_entity_poly.entity_id
_entity_poly.type
_entity_poly.pdbx_seq_one_letter_code
_entity_poly.pdbx_strand_id
1 'polypeptide(L)' 'ITGDHSTPCLLKAHSWHPVPVLIYSPYVLGNTSIRFTERECLKGELGIFYAYKLMPLLLAHAGRLKKYGA' A
#
# COMPACT_ATOMS: atom_id res chain seq x y z
N ILE A 1 5.16 -3.66 3.16
CA ILE A 1 5.10 -4.98 2.50
C ILE A 1 4.09 -4.88 1.35
N THR A 2 4.46 -5.31 0.16
CA THR A 2 3.57 -5.43 -1.01
C THR A 2 4.27 -6.28 -2.09
N GLY A 3 3.54 -6.64 -3.14
CA GLY A 3 4.13 -7.17 -4.38
C GLY A 3 4.35 -6.05 -5.40
N ASP A 4 5.07 -6.34 -6.47
CA ASP A 4 5.23 -5.44 -7.63
C ASP A 4 4.09 -5.61 -8.66
N HIS A 5 3.49 -6.80 -8.73
CA HIS A 5 2.32 -7.09 -9.56
C HIS A 5 1.48 -8.27 -9.04
N SER A 6 0.28 -8.45 -9.59
CA SER A 6 -0.57 -9.62 -9.33
C SER A 6 -0.38 -10.69 -10.41
N THR A 7 -0.18 -11.95 -10.01
CA THR A 7 -0.09 -13.12 -10.90
C THR A 7 -1.13 -14.17 -10.50
N PRO A 8 -2.42 -14.01 -10.88
CA PRO A 8 -3.46 -14.96 -10.50
C PRO A 8 -3.22 -16.35 -11.10
N CYS A 9 -3.36 -17.40 -10.29
CA CYS A 9 -3.13 -18.79 -10.71
C CYS A 9 -3.94 -19.20 -11.95
N LEU A 10 -5.20 -18.73 -12.06
CA LEU A 10 -6.07 -19.00 -13.20
C LEU A 10 -5.55 -18.39 -14.51
N LEU A 11 -4.86 -17.24 -14.43
CA LEU A 11 -4.32 -16.55 -15.60
C LEU A 11 -2.94 -17.04 -15.99
N LYS A 12 -2.15 -17.58 -15.03
CA LYS A 12 -0.74 -17.96 -15.22
C LYS A 12 0.12 -16.84 -15.82
N ALA A 13 -0.30 -15.60 -15.64
CA ALA A 13 0.30 -14.40 -16.20
C ALA A 13 0.05 -13.21 -15.28
N HIS A 14 0.79 -12.14 -15.48
CA HIS A 14 0.58 -10.88 -14.77
C HIS A 14 -0.79 -10.30 -15.15
N SER A 15 -1.40 -9.58 -14.22
CA SER A 15 -2.70 -8.96 -14.42
C SER A 15 -2.72 -7.52 -13.88
N TRP A 16 -3.75 -6.77 -14.27
CA TRP A 16 -3.98 -5.38 -13.87
C TRP A 16 -4.59 -5.22 -12.47
N HIS A 17 -4.88 -6.34 -11.78
CA HIS A 17 -5.47 -6.28 -10.44
C HIS A 17 -4.51 -5.55 -9.48
N PRO A 18 -5.05 -4.77 -8.53
CA PRO A 18 -4.22 -4.12 -7.53
C PRO A 18 -3.57 -5.15 -6.61
N VAL A 19 -2.41 -4.80 -6.08
CA VAL A 19 -1.68 -5.60 -5.09
C VAL A 19 -1.98 -5.12 -3.66
N PRO A 20 -2.12 -6.01 -2.68
CA PRO A 20 -2.21 -5.63 -1.27
C PRO A 20 -0.99 -4.83 -0.80
N VAL A 21 -1.19 -3.73 -0.09
CA VAL A 21 -0.11 -2.92 0.52
C VAL A 21 -0.32 -2.80 2.02
N LEU A 22 0.75 -3.02 2.78
CA LEU A 22 0.81 -2.82 4.23
C LEU A 22 1.98 -1.89 4.58
N ILE A 23 1.68 -0.80 5.30
CA ILE A 23 2.66 0.05 5.96
C ILE A 23 2.47 -0.11 7.47
N TYR A 24 3.56 -0.42 8.18
CA TYR A 24 3.58 -0.46 9.64
C TYR A 24 4.41 0.72 10.14
N SER A 25 3.80 1.59 10.93
CA SER A 25 4.42 2.82 11.42
C SER A 25 3.65 3.33 12.65
N PRO A 26 4.31 4.03 13.60
CA PRO A 26 3.61 4.69 14.71
C PRO A 26 2.69 5.85 14.27
N TYR A 27 2.73 6.26 12.99
CA TYR A 27 1.97 7.38 12.45
C TYR A 27 0.75 6.96 11.61
N VAL A 28 0.41 5.66 11.56
CA VAL A 28 -0.83 5.20 10.91
C VAL A 28 -2.04 5.56 11.78
N LEU A 29 -3.21 5.76 11.16
CA LEU A 29 -4.46 5.86 11.92
C LEU A 29 -4.83 4.47 12.48
N GLY A 30 -4.68 3.43 11.65
CA GLY A 30 -4.78 2.03 12.03
C GLY A 30 -6.22 1.55 12.29
N ASN A 31 -6.35 0.29 12.74
CA ASN A 31 -7.60 -0.34 13.17
C ASN A 31 -8.74 -0.40 12.13
N THR A 32 -8.44 -0.18 10.85
CA THR A 32 -9.39 -0.29 9.72
C THR A 32 -9.41 -1.70 9.10
N SER A 33 -8.41 -2.53 9.40
CA SER A 33 -8.29 -3.91 8.93
C SER A 33 -7.56 -4.77 9.96
N ILE A 34 -7.83 -6.08 9.94
CA ILE A 34 -7.29 -7.05 10.90
C ILE A 34 -6.40 -8.12 10.26
N ARG A 35 -6.29 -8.18 8.93
CA ARG A 35 -5.53 -9.19 8.19
C ARG A 35 -4.94 -8.62 6.90
N PHE A 36 -3.88 -9.25 6.39
CA PHE A 36 -3.27 -8.87 5.12
C PHE A 36 -3.74 -9.79 3.98
N THR A 37 -4.85 -9.41 3.34
CA THR A 37 -5.41 -10.08 2.15
C THR A 37 -5.97 -9.03 1.19
N GLU A 38 -6.25 -9.41 -0.06
CA GLU A 38 -6.79 -8.53 -1.09
C GLU A 38 -8.08 -7.85 -0.64
N ARG A 39 -9.02 -8.60 -0.05
CA ARG A 39 -10.31 -8.07 0.41
C ARG A 39 -10.19 -7.17 1.64
N GLU A 40 -9.26 -7.50 2.53
CA GLU A 40 -9.06 -6.72 3.76
C GLU A 40 -8.36 -5.39 3.48
N CYS A 41 -7.40 -5.35 2.54
CA CYS A 41 -6.77 -4.11 2.11
C CYS A 41 -7.73 -3.10 1.46
N LEU A 42 -8.87 -3.54 0.91
CA LEU A 42 -9.92 -2.62 0.41
C LEU A 42 -10.57 -1.79 1.52
N LYS A 43 -10.50 -2.25 2.77
CA LYS A 43 -11.02 -1.53 3.95
C LYS A 43 -9.99 -0.57 4.56
N GLY A 44 -8.72 -0.71 4.17
CA GLY A 44 -7.61 0.03 4.75
C GLY A 44 -7.62 1.52 4.37
N GLU A 45 -7.02 2.34 5.23
CA GLU A 45 -6.98 3.81 5.09
C GLU A 45 -6.18 4.33 3.88
N LEU A 46 -5.33 3.50 3.27
CA LEU A 46 -4.52 3.91 2.11
C LEU A 46 -5.34 4.02 0.81
N GLY A 47 -6.49 3.33 0.73
CA GLY A 47 -7.28 3.22 -0.50
C GLY A 47 -6.51 2.57 -1.67
N ILE A 48 -7.00 2.77 -2.89
CA ILE A 48 -6.34 2.30 -4.13
C ILE A 48 -5.54 3.47 -4.72
N PHE A 49 -4.24 3.25 -4.96
CA PHE A 49 -3.34 4.28 -5.46
C PHE A 49 -2.25 3.70 -6.37
N TYR A 50 -1.62 4.56 -7.17
CA TYR A 50 -0.52 4.17 -8.06
C TYR A 50 0.77 3.88 -7.28
N ALA A 51 1.49 2.81 -7.64
CA ALA A 51 2.69 2.36 -6.95
C ALA A 51 3.77 3.44 -6.78
N TYR A 52 3.92 4.39 -7.71
CA TYR A 52 4.90 5.47 -7.59
C TYR A 52 4.65 6.39 -6.37
N LYS A 53 3.42 6.43 -5.85
CA LYS A 53 3.09 7.18 -4.63
C LYS A 53 3.53 6.47 -3.34
N LEU A 54 3.94 5.18 -3.42
CA LEU A 54 4.38 4.43 -2.25
C LEU A 54 5.64 5.02 -1.63
N MET A 55 6.64 5.38 -2.44
CA MET A 55 7.92 5.89 -1.92
C MET A 55 7.76 7.20 -1.12
N PRO A 56 7.02 8.22 -1.59
CA PRO A 56 6.68 9.39 -0.76
C PRO A 56 5.98 9.05 0.56
N LEU A 57 5.03 8.12 0.56
CA LEU A 57 4.34 7.69 1.78
C LEU A 57 5.31 7.02 2.77
N LEU A 58 6.19 6.14 2.29
CA LEU A 58 7.21 5.50 3.12
C LEU A 58 8.18 6.53 3.72
N LEU A 59 8.59 7.53 2.94
CA LEU A 59 9.43 8.62 3.44
C LEU A 59 8.70 9.45 4.50
N ALA A 60 7.40 9.71 4.34
CA ALA A 60 6.60 10.41 5.35
C ALA A 60 6.53 9.61 6.66
N HIS A 61 6.19 8.32 6.59
CA HIS A 61 6.13 7.43 7.75
C HIS A 61 7.49 7.19 8.43
N ALA A 62 8.60 7.42 7.72
CA ALA A 62 9.96 7.35 8.24
C ALA A 62 10.50 8.70 8.77
N GLY A 63 9.73 9.79 8.69
CA GLY A 63 10.21 11.14 9.06
C GLY A 63 11.29 11.68 8.11
N ARG A 64 11.36 11.19 6.87
CA ARG A 64 12.37 11.51 5.86
C ARG A 64 11.82 12.30 4.67
N LEU A 65 10.55 12.68 4.71
CA LEU A 65 9.94 13.53 3.69
C LEU A 65 10.13 14.99 4.07
N LYS A 66 10.79 15.76 3.20
CA LYS A 66 10.93 17.21 3.37
C LYS A 66 9.69 17.91 2.81
N LYS A 67 9.23 18.93 3.53
CA LYS A 67 8.20 19.86 3.05
C LYS A 67 8.74 20.62 1.83
N TYR A 68 7.92 20.74 0.79
CA TYR A 68 8.23 21.58 -0.37
C TYR A 68 7.47 22.90 -0.26
N GLY A 69 8.21 24.00 -0.12
CA GLY A 69 7.66 25.33 0.16
C GLY A 69 7.21 25.51 1.62
N ALA A 70 7.24 26.77 2.06
CA ALA A 70 6.94 27.26 3.42
C ALA A 70 7.86 26.78 4.54
#